data_AF-X1QPL8-F1
#
_entry.id   AF-X1QPL8-F1
#
_cell.length_a   1.000
_cell.length_b   1.000
_cell.length_c   1.000
_cell.angle_alpha   90.00
_cell.angle_beta   90.00
_cell.angle_gamma   90.00
#
_symmetry.space_group_name_H-M   'P 1'
#
loop_
_entity.id
_entity.type
_entity.pdbx_description
1 polymer ?
#
loop_
_entity_poly.entity_id
_entity_poly.type
_entity_poly.pdbx_seq_one_letter_code
_entity_poly.pdbx_strand_id
1 'polypeptide(L)'
;MIIKCFRCDKEIDTPDEHNADYIVAPDTIAKELRETLIALKHNQATLAKEAQMKEVETYLDEDGITELTRPKYPDLAIADSEYDAIEIPNIEASKAIGEDLVKVIAEVKDKDIQKTGIICPKCYKPTDTVIWGVHKKK
;
A
#
# COMPACT_ATOMS: atom_id res chain seq x y z
N MET A 1 1.57 12.74 -27.20
CA MET A 1 1.61 11.48 -26.43
C MET A 1 1.34 10.37 -27.40
N ILE A 2 2.22 9.37 -27.53
CA ILE A 2 1.98 8.22 -28.41
C ILE A 2 1.23 7.17 -27.58
N ILE A 3 -0.03 6.93 -27.90
CA ILE A 3 -0.85 5.90 -27.25
C ILE A 3 -0.61 4.59 -27.99
N LYS A 4 -0.37 3.48 -27.28
CA LYS A 4 -0.21 2.16 -27.89
C LYS A 4 -1.49 1.33 -27.72
N CYS A 5 -1.82 0.54 -28.73
CA CYS A 5 -2.91 -0.41 -28.68
C CYS A 5 -2.59 -1.56 -27.72
N PHE A 6 -3.41 -1.74 -26.70
CA PHE A 6 -3.28 -2.81 -25.71
C PHE A 6 -3.23 -4.24 -26.29
N ARG A 7 -3.75 -4.46 -27.51
CA ARG A 7 -3.82 -5.79 -28.13
C ARG A 7 -2.71 -6.10 -29.13
N CYS A 8 -2.19 -5.09 -29.82
CA CYS A 8 -1.23 -5.31 -30.90
C CYS A 8 0.02 -4.42 -30.79
N ASP A 9 0.13 -3.64 -29.72
CA ASP A 9 1.21 -2.70 -29.40
C ASP A 9 1.52 -1.64 -30.46
N LYS A 10 0.73 -1.59 -31.54
CA LYS A 10 0.83 -0.57 -32.58
C LYS A 10 0.43 0.78 -32.00
N GLU A 11 1.14 1.80 -32.45
CA GLU A 11 0.82 3.19 -32.14
C GLU A 11 -0.57 3.53 -32.69
N ILE A 12 -1.36 4.21 -31.85
CA ILE A 12 -2.66 4.77 -32.18
C ILE A 12 -2.44 6.25 -32.39
N ASP A 13 -2.86 6.74 -33.56
CA ASP A 13 -2.83 8.16 -33.86
C ASP A 13 -3.59 8.93 -32.78
N THR A 14 -3.06 10.09 -32.39
CA THR A 14 -3.75 10.93 -31.40
C THR A 14 -5.08 11.36 -32.02
N PRO A 15 -6.21 11.18 -31.31
CA PRO A 15 -7.51 11.56 -31.84
C PRO A 15 -7.57 13.04 -32.20
N ASP A 16 -8.13 13.31 -33.37
CA ASP A 16 -8.36 14.64 -33.91
C ASP A 16 -9.85 14.83 -34.25
N GLU A 17 -10.21 15.95 -34.88
CA GLU A 17 -11.59 16.25 -35.27
C GLU A 17 -12.21 15.23 -36.25
N HIS A 18 -11.41 14.34 -36.85
CA HIS A 18 -11.81 13.36 -37.85
C HIS A 18 -11.78 11.91 -37.34
N ASN A 19 -11.07 11.64 -36.24
CA ASN A 19 -10.89 10.31 -35.65
C ASN A 19 -10.93 10.37 -34.11
N ALA A 20 -11.98 11.01 -33.59
CA ALA A 20 -12.11 11.33 -32.16
C ALA A 20 -12.49 10.12 -31.27
N ASP A 21 -12.74 8.94 -31.84
CA ASP A 21 -13.24 7.77 -31.10
C ASP A 21 -12.11 7.02 -30.36
N TYR A 22 -12.20 6.96 -29.04
CA TYR A 22 -11.38 6.05 -28.24
C TYR A 22 -12.12 4.74 -28.01
N ILE A 23 -11.46 3.62 -28.27
CA ILE A 23 -12.00 2.30 -27.96
C ILE A 23 -11.23 1.76 -26.77
N VAL A 24 -11.94 1.32 -25.73
CA VAL A 24 -11.36 0.71 -24.54
C VAL A 24 -11.72 -0.76 -24.46
N ALA A 25 -10.71 -1.59 -24.18
CA ALA A 25 -10.91 -3.00 -23.87
C ALA A 25 -11.57 -3.16 -22.49
N PRO A 26 -12.23 -4.31 -22.21
CA PRO A 26 -12.63 -4.69 -20.87
C PRO A 26 -11.49 -4.57 -19.88
N ASP A 27 -11.84 -4.26 -18.65
CA ASP A 27 -10.86 -4.18 -17.58
C ASP A 27 -10.14 -5.51 -17.39
N THR A 28 -8.84 -5.40 -17.18
CA THR A 28 -7.95 -6.54 -16.92
C THR A 28 -7.34 -6.40 -15.55
N ILE A 29 -7.12 -7.54 -14.89
CA ILE A 29 -6.36 -7.58 -13.65
C ILE A 29 -4.89 -7.79 -14.01
N ALA A 30 -4.06 -6.80 -13.71
CA ALA A 30 -2.62 -6.91 -13.80
C ALA A 30 -2.02 -6.98 -12.39
N LYS A 31 -1.00 -7.82 -12.20
CA LYS A 31 -0.20 -7.84 -10.98
C LYS A 31 0.92 -6.84 -11.11
N GLU A 32 0.96 -5.87 -10.21
CA GLU A 32 2.05 -4.90 -10.15
C GLU A 32 2.59 -4.78 -8.73
N LEU A 33 3.93 -4.68 -8.65
CA LEU A 33 4.62 -4.32 -7.42
C LEU A 33 4.19 -2.92 -7.01
N ARG A 34 3.54 -2.82 -5.85
CA ARG A 34 3.21 -1.54 -5.22
C ARG A 34 3.72 -1.50 -3.80
N GLU A 35 4.23 -0.32 -3.45
CA GLU A 35 4.51 0.05 -2.07
C GLU A 35 3.20 0.43 -1.38
N THR A 36 2.91 -0.25 -0.28
CA THR A 36 1.77 0.05 0.60
C THR A 36 2.33 0.47 1.96
N LEU A 37 1.79 1.55 2.52
CA LEU A 37 2.13 1.97 3.87
C LEU A 37 1.20 1.31 4.88
N ILE A 38 1.80 0.69 5.89
CA ILE A 38 1.11 -0.05 6.94
C ILE A 38 1.42 0.61 8.27
N ALA A 39 0.39 1.01 8.98
CA ALA A 39 0.49 1.44 10.37
C ALA A 39 0.41 0.21 11.29
N LEU A 40 1.34 0.13 12.25
CA LEU A 40 1.35 -0.85 13.31
C LEU A 40 0.73 -0.25 14.55
N LYS A 41 -0.25 -0.94 15.12
CA LYS A 41 -0.89 -0.56 16.39
C LYS A 41 -0.70 -1.66 17.43
N HIS A 42 -0.67 -1.25 18.68
CA HIS A 42 -0.69 -2.19 19.79
C HIS A 42 -2.00 -2.99 19.81
N ASN A 43 -1.87 -4.29 20.05
CA ASN A 43 -2.97 -5.14 20.53
C ASN A 43 -2.76 -5.50 22.00
N GLN A 44 -3.74 -6.18 22.60
CA GLN A 44 -3.69 -6.55 24.02
C GLN A 44 -2.42 -7.33 24.41
N ALA A 45 -1.91 -8.20 23.54
CA ALA A 45 -0.71 -8.98 23.81
C ALA A 45 0.54 -8.10 23.82
N THR A 46 0.69 -7.21 22.82
CA THR A 46 1.82 -6.29 22.75
C THR A 46 1.82 -5.25 23.87
N LEU A 47 0.64 -4.78 24.33
CA LEU A 47 0.54 -3.90 25.50
C LEU A 47 1.00 -4.59 26.78
N ALA A 48 0.61 -5.86 26.96
CA ALA A 48 1.04 -6.64 28.11
C ALA A 48 2.56 -6.87 28.09
N LYS A 49 3.16 -7.15 26.93
CA LYS A 49 4.61 -7.24 26.77
C LYS A 49 5.30 -5.91 27.05
N GLU A 50 4.76 -4.79 26.58
CA GLU A 50 5.31 -3.47 26.85
C GLU A 50 5.29 -3.15 28.36
N ALA A 51 4.22 -3.54 29.06
CA ALA A 51 4.15 -3.42 30.52
C ALA A 51 5.22 -4.27 31.22
N GLN A 52 5.47 -5.50 30.76
CA GLN A 52 6.53 -6.36 31.28
C GLN A 52 7.93 -5.79 31.00
N MET A 53 8.16 -5.19 29.83
CA MET A 53 9.43 -4.54 29.50
C MET A 53 9.74 -3.34 30.41
N LYS A 54 8.73 -2.71 31.01
CA LYS A 54 8.88 -1.62 31.99
C LYS A 54 9.14 -2.14 33.40
N GLU A 55 8.99 -3.43 33.67
CA GLU A 55 9.32 -4.01 34.98
C GLU A 55 10.84 -3.97 35.21
N VAL A 56 11.22 -3.37 36.33
CA VAL A 56 12.60 -3.34 36.82
C VAL A 56 12.71 -4.14 38.11
N GLU A 57 13.85 -4.76 38.33
CA GLU A 57 14.20 -5.37 39.60
C GLU A 57 15.29 -4.56 40.30
N THR A 58 15.10 -4.35 41.61
CA THR A 58 16.04 -3.63 42.46
C THR A 58 16.90 -4.62 43.22
N TYR A 59 18.20 -4.38 43.26
CA TYR A 59 19.16 -5.18 44.00
C TYR A 59 20.14 -4.27 44.73
N LEU A 60 20.73 -4.77 45.80
CA LEU A 60 21.77 -4.05 46.53
C LEU A 60 23.12 -4.33 45.89
N ASP A 61 23.94 -3.28 45.80
CA ASP A 61 25.32 -3.37 45.33
C ASP A 61 26.20 -4.17 46.32
N GLU A 62 27.46 -4.44 45.96
CA GLU A 62 28.38 -5.27 46.75
C GLU A 62 28.57 -4.77 48.20
N ASP A 63 28.44 -3.45 48.41
CA ASP A 63 28.53 -2.80 49.72
C ASP A 63 27.25 -2.93 50.57
N GLY A 64 26.16 -3.47 50.01
CA GLY A 64 24.87 -3.66 50.69
C GLY A 64 24.10 -2.36 51.01
N ILE A 65 24.58 -1.21 50.54
CA ILE A 65 24.04 0.13 50.86
C ILE A 65 23.37 0.79 49.65
N THR A 66 23.88 0.56 48.44
CA THR A 66 23.41 1.22 47.22
C THR A 66 22.36 0.39 46.53
N GLU A 67 21.17 0.94 46.29
CA GLU A 67 20.13 0.30 45.46
C GLU A 67 20.41 0.56 43.97
N LEU A 68 20.53 -0.53 43.21
CA LEU A 68 20.67 -0.54 41.76
C LEU A 68 19.39 -1.09 41.13
N THR A 69 19.02 -0.58 39.96
CA THR A 69 17.88 -1.07 39.18
C THR A 69 18.34 -1.64 37.85
N ARG A 70 17.76 -2.77 37.45
CA ARG A 70 17.94 -3.32 36.09
C ARG A 70 16.60 -3.78 35.51
N PRO A 71 16.45 -3.83 34.18
CA PRO A 71 15.28 -4.44 33.56
C PRO A 71 15.15 -5.89 34.00
N LYS A 72 13.94 -6.28 34.43
CA LYS A 72 13.66 -7.65 34.86
C LYS A 72 13.67 -8.64 33.68
N TYR A 73 13.37 -8.14 32.48
CA TYR A 73 13.35 -8.93 31.23
C TYR A 73 14.15 -8.22 30.13
N PRO A 74 15.50 -8.26 30.17
CA PRO A 74 16.34 -7.50 29.23
C PRO A 74 16.25 -8.01 27.78
N ASP A 75 15.94 -9.29 27.59
CA ASP A 75 15.84 -9.91 26.27
C ASP A 75 14.44 -9.84 25.66
N LEU A 76 13.46 -9.28 26.38
CA LEU A 76 12.08 -9.19 25.89
C LEU A 76 11.98 -8.08 24.84
N ALA A 77 11.55 -8.44 23.64
CA ALA A 77 11.27 -7.52 22.54
C ALA A 77 9.95 -7.89 21.86
N ILE A 78 9.34 -6.92 21.19
CA ILE A 78 8.11 -7.11 20.39
C ILE A 78 8.52 -7.01 18.92
N ALA A 79 8.28 -8.06 18.14
CA ALA A 79 8.54 -8.05 16.70
C ALA A 79 7.42 -7.31 15.94
N ASP A 80 7.74 -6.70 14.79
CA ASP A 80 6.76 -5.98 13.95
C ASP A 80 5.56 -6.87 13.57
N SER A 81 5.75 -8.20 13.43
CA SER A 81 4.70 -9.18 13.13
C SER A 81 3.70 -9.44 14.27
N GLU A 82 4.00 -8.97 15.48
CA GLU A 82 3.14 -9.16 16.65
C GLU A 82 2.12 -8.03 16.84
N TYR A 83 2.32 -6.90 16.15
CA TYR A 83 1.38 -5.79 16.14
C TYR A 83 0.22 -6.07 15.20
N ASP A 84 -0.89 -5.36 15.43
CA ASP A 84 -1.95 -5.34 14.43
C ASP A 84 -1.54 -4.39 13.29
N ALA A 85 -1.74 -4.84 12.05
CA ALA A 85 -1.43 -4.08 10.85
C ALA A 85 -2.69 -3.46 10.24
N ILE A 86 -2.63 -2.17 9.91
CA ILE A 86 -3.70 -1.45 9.19
C ILE A 86 -3.08 -0.73 8.00
N GLU A 87 -3.62 -0.97 6.79
CA GLU A 87 -3.23 -0.20 5.61
C GLU A 87 -3.74 1.24 5.74
N ILE A 88 -2.85 2.21 5.50
CA ILE A 88 -3.19 3.63 5.55
C ILE A 88 -2.92 4.32 4.20
N PRO A 89 -3.77 5.28 3.78
CA PRO A 89 -3.48 6.11 2.62
C PRO A 89 -2.17 6.89 2.81
N ASN A 90 -1.38 7.04 1.74
CA ASN A 90 -0.08 7.73 1.79
C ASN A 90 -0.18 9.18 2.31
N ILE A 91 -1.28 9.87 1.98
CA ILE A 91 -1.57 11.23 2.46
C ILE A 91 -1.67 11.30 4.00
N GLU A 92 -2.08 10.21 4.64
CA GLU A 92 -2.29 10.10 6.08
C GLU A 92 -1.07 9.54 6.83
N ALA A 93 -0.09 8.97 6.13
CA ALA A 93 1.10 8.36 6.74
C ALA A 93 1.92 9.33 7.59
N SER A 94 2.01 10.60 7.19
CA SER A 94 2.70 11.64 7.97
C SER A 94 1.99 12.00 9.29
N LYS A 95 0.70 11.68 9.43
CA LYS A 95 -0.13 11.98 10.60
C LYS A 95 -0.43 10.74 11.45
N ALA A 96 -0.06 9.57 10.95
CA ALA A 96 -0.39 8.28 11.54
C ALA A 96 0.51 7.91 12.74
N ILE A 97 1.29 8.82 13.30
CA ILE A 97 2.09 8.57 14.51
C ILE A 97 1.42 9.33 15.66
N GLY A 98 0.93 8.62 16.67
CA GLY A 98 0.08 9.16 17.75
C GLY A 98 -0.25 8.11 18.83
N GLU A 99 -1.19 8.41 19.74
CA GLU A 99 -1.42 7.64 20.98
C GLU A 99 -1.72 6.14 20.77
N ASP A 100 -2.30 5.75 19.63
CA ASP A 100 -2.61 4.33 19.32
C ASP A 100 -1.70 3.68 18.26
N LEU A 101 -0.94 4.49 17.51
CA LEU A 101 -0.15 4.04 16.37
C LEU A 101 1.34 4.13 16.69
N VAL A 102 2.02 3.00 16.62
CA VAL A 102 3.37 2.80 17.13
C VAL A 102 4.41 3.13 16.06
N LYS A 103 4.15 2.72 14.82
CA LYS A 103 5.12 2.78 13.72
C LYS A 103 4.41 2.67 12.37
N VAL A 104 5.00 3.26 11.34
CA VAL A 104 4.60 3.03 9.94
C VAL A 104 5.73 2.30 9.22
N ILE A 105 5.40 1.25 8.50
CA ILE A 105 6.32 0.49 7.65
C ILE A 105 5.86 0.50 6.20
N ALA A 106 6.80 0.42 5.27
CA ALA A 106 6.52 0.25 3.85
C ALA A 106 6.63 -1.22 3.48
N GLU A 107 5.58 -1.76 2.86
CA GLU A 107 5.55 -3.12 2.35
C GLU A 107 5.40 -3.10 0.83
N VAL A 108 6.33 -3.75 0.12
CA VAL A 108 6.30 -3.90 -1.33
C VAL A 108 5.75 -5.27 -1.66
N LYS A 109 4.56 -5.32 -2.26
CA LYS A 109 3.89 -6.56 -2.66
C LYS A 109 3.24 -6.41 -4.02
N ASP A 110 3.05 -7.54 -4.70
CA ASP A 110 2.19 -7.61 -5.87
C ASP A 110 0.75 -7.35 -5.46
N LYS A 111 0.15 -6.31 -6.02
CA LYS A 111 -1.28 -6.04 -5.90
C LYS A 111 -1.96 -6.23 -7.24
N ASP A 112 -3.12 -6.87 -7.19
CA ASP A 112 -4.04 -6.96 -8.31
C ASP A 112 -4.62 -5.57 -8.56
N ILE A 113 -4.35 -5.01 -9.74
CA ILE A 113 -4.87 -3.72 -10.14
C ILE A 113 -5.72 -3.85 -11.40
N GLN A 114 -6.81 -3.10 -11.40
CA GLN A 114 -7.69 -2.99 -12.55
C GLN A 114 -7.08 -2.01 -13.54
N LYS A 115 -6.85 -2.48 -14.77
CA LYS A 115 -6.37 -1.66 -15.88
C LYS A 115 -7.32 -1.73 -17.05
N THR A 116 -7.62 -0.55 -17.59
CA THR A 116 -8.34 -0.38 -18.84
C THR A 116 -7.33 -0.09 -19.95
N GLY A 117 -7.32 -0.90 -21.00
CA GLY A 117 -6.44 -0.72 -22.16
C GLY A 117 -7.12 0.05 -23.29
N ILE A 118 -6.45 1.05 -23.87
CA ILE A 118 -6.91 1.67 -25.13
C ILE A 118 -6.54 0.74 -26.29
N ILE A 119 -7.47 0.52 -27.22
CA ILE A 119 -7.27 -0.35 -28.39
C ILE A 119 -7.52 0.39 -29.70
N CYS A 120 -6.81 -0.01 -30.74
CA CYS A 120 -7.01 0.55 -32.07
C CYS A 120 -8.29 -0.01 -32.73
N PRO A 121 -8.90 0.72 -33.69
CA PRO A 121 -10.07 0.25 -34.44
C PRO A 121 -9.91 -1.13 -35.10
N LYS A 122 -8.69 -1.45 -35.56
CA LYS A 122 -8.39 -2.75 -36.19
C LYS A 122 -8.47 -3.93 -35.22
N CYS A 123 -8.34 -3.68 -33.92
CA CYS A 123 -8.39 -4.70 -32.88
C CYS A 123 -9.72 -4.71 -32.12
N TYR A 124 -10.72 -3.94 -32.56
CA TYR A 124 -12.05 -3.88 -31.94
C TYR A 124 -12.72 -5.24 -31.87
N LYS A 125 -13.34 -5.55 -30.74
CA LYS A 125 -14.24 -6.68 -30.50
C LYS A 125 -15.57 -6.16 -29.97
N PRO A 126 -16.67 -6.90 -30.17
CA PRO A 126 -17.99 -6.51 -29.64
C PRO A 126 -18.07 -6.35 -28.12
N THR A 127 -17.10 -6.89 -27.37
CA THR A 127 -17.00 -6.76 -25.90
C THR A 127 -16.39 -5.44 -25.46
N ASP A 128 -15.87 -4.64 -26.38
CA ASP A 128 -15.13 -3.40 -26.08
C ASP A 128 -16.10 -2.21 -26.02
N THR A 129 -15.74 -1.20 -25.23
CA THR A 129 -16.56 0.01 -25.10
C THR A 129 -15.97 1.14 -25.96
N VAL A 130 -16.81 1.81 -26.73
CA VAL A 130 -16.42 3.00 -27.49
C VAL A 130 -16.76 4.24 -26.66
N ILE A 131 -15.74 5.00 -26.28
CA ILE A 131 -15.87 6.27 -25.57
C ILE A 131 -15.77 7.38 -26.63
N TRP A 132 -16.88 8.09 -26.79
CA TRP A 132 -17.25 8.92 -27.94
C TRP A 132 -16.20 9.95 -28.40
N GLY A 133 -16.14 10.13 -29.73
CA GLY A 133 -15.71 11.34 -30.39
C GLY A 133 -16.60 11.68 -31.59
N VAL A 134 -17.41 12.74 -31.45
CA VAL A 134 -18.31 13.33 -32.47
C VAL A 134 -18.71 12.36 -33.58
N HIS A 135 -19.62 11.42 -33.30
CA HIS A 135 -20.39 10.80 -34.37
C HIS A 135 -21.03 11.94 -35.16
N LYS A 136 -20.55 12.17 -36.39
CA LYS A 136 -21.10 13.17 -37.31
C LYS A 136 -22.63 13.07 -37.23
N LYS A 137 -23.25 14.19 -36.85
CA LYS A 137 -24.70 14.37 -36.95
C LYS A 137 -25.14 13.85 -38.31
N LYS A 138 -26.15 12.97 -38.30
CA LYS A 138 -26.88 12.59 -39.51
C LYS A 138 -27.35 13.82 -40.26
#